data_AF-A0A5B8VRC2-F1
#
_entry.id   AF-A0A5B8VRC2-F1
#
_cell.length_a   1.000
_cell.length_b   1.000
_cell.length_c   1.000
_cell.angle_alpha   90.00
_cell.angle_beta   90.00
_cell.angle_gamma   90.00
#
_symmetry.space_group_name_H-M   'P 1'
#
loop_
_entity.id
_entity.type
_entity.pdbx_description
1 polymer ?
#
loop_
_entity_poly.entity_id
_entity_poly.type
_entity_poly.pdbx_seq_one_letter_code
_entity_poly.pdbx_strand_id
1 'polypeptide(L)'
;MVKLITVLLLMPLISMGQVFYAGTKPGTARSKEVKKDSFSLWNNVLQANYTLKNGHLQEASFLNRQTAKQYRFDGAYLFNLGLREGGVLTAKSFLLEGSPQIKYLKGNPAATRRSEKENGRQLRLILYNEQYHIQIQWSATLRDSSNYVISQFSIKDPDRWINTLYLVNLPKSADLVKTGSVDGTPIVDKENFFAVENPMAKIDTTGHLIRIKLERAAALHQKDDRFISSVAFGVTPKGQLRRGFLYYLQQQRARPYHPFVHYNSWFDISWNGLRLHESDCLDRIQMWSDSLTKKRGVRLDGYLWDDGWDNTNSLWAFNQYLPDGFSRLYALSKQYGASMGAWISPWGGYEQAKQNRLAFGRKHIPAYETNENGFSLAGKNYFAYFKSLVEQFITKEHVAIFKFDGIGAGAFATGAGAAYQGDIQALLQLLTEIRKQKPDIYVSLTAGTWASPFFCCMVIIFGMAVATMTLWGQAIKDKDG
;
A
#
# COMPACT_ATOMS: atom_id res chain seq x y z
N MET A 1 -43.42 41.89 11.02
CA MET A 1 -41.99 41.58 11.13
C MET A 1 -41.82 40.08 11.24
N VAL A 2 -41.43 39.42 10.14
CA VAL A 2 -41.14 37.98 10.12
C VAL A 2 -39.68 37.78 10.50
N LYS A 3 -39.41 37.13 11.64
CA LYS A 3 -38.04 36.72 12.01
C LYS A 3 -37.68 35.46 11.24
N LEU A 4 -36.77 35.61 10.27
CA LEU A 4 -36.11 34.50 9.61
C LEU A 4 -35.15 33.84 10.61
N ILE A 5 -35.42 32.60 11.01
CA ILE A 5 -34.48 31.77 11.76
C ILE A 5 -33.61 31.05 10.72
N THR A 6 -32.39 31.52 10.54
CA THR A 6 -31.38 30.84 9.72
C THR A 6 -30.86 29.63 10.49
N VAL A 7 -31.33 28.44 10.14
CA VAL A 7 -30.74 27.18 10.61
C VAL A 7 -29.41 26.98 9.90
N LEU A 8 -28.30 27.23 10.59
CA LEU A 8 -26.98 26.79 10.13
C LEU A 8 -26.94 25.26 10.18
N LEU A 9 -27.08 24.62 9.02
CA LEU A 9 -26.72 23.23 8.81
C LEU A 9 -25.19 23.10 8.97
N LEU A 10 -24.74 22.87 10.21
CA LEU A 10 -23.41 22.36 10.49
C LEU A 10 -23.34 20.93 9.94
N MET A 11 -22.97 20.80 8.66
CA MET A 11 -22.47 19.53 8.16
C MET A 11 -21.31 19.10 9.05
N PRO A 12 -21.26 17.84 9.52
CA PRO A 12 -20.09 17.33 10.21
C PRO A 12 -18.94 17.37 9.20
N LEU A 13 -18.09 18.38 9.31
CA LEU A 13 -16.77 18.37 8.72
C LEU A 13 -16.04 17.21 9.36
N ILE A 14 -16.08 16.05 8.69
CA ILE A 14 -15.12 15.00 8.94
C ILE A 14 -13.77 15.69 8.74
N SER A 15 -13.08 15.98 9.84
CA SER A 15 -11.73 16.52 9.84
C SER A 15 -10.84 15.49 9.15
N MET A 16 -10.78 15.56 7.83
CA MET A 16 -9.73 14.88 7.08
C MET A 16 -8.43 15.45 7.63
N GLY A 17 -7.53 14.58 8.11
CA GLY A 17 -6.19 14.99 8.52
C GLY A 17 -5.46 15.58 7.32
N GLN A 18 -5.74 16.85 7.02
CA GLN A 18 -5.28 17.50 5.81
C GLN A 18 -3.83 17.86 6.09
N VAL A 19 -2.90 17.01 5.64
CA VAL A 19 -1.49 17.36 5.72
C VAL A 19 -1.30 18.57 4.83
N PHE A 20 -0.91 19.68 5.47
CA PHE A 20 -0.65 20.96 4.85
C PHE A 20 0.76 20.95 4.24
N TYR A 21 0.90 21.45 3.00
CA TYR A 21 2.20 21.66 2.40
C TYR A 21 2.81 22.96 2.93
N ALA A 22 3.83 22.85 3.77
CA ALA A 22 4.42 23.97 4.51
C ALA A 22 5.32 24.85 3.63
N GLY A 23 4.76 25.67 2.74
CA GLY A 23 5.51 26.59 1.89
C GLY A 23 4.73 26.99 0.63
N THR A 24 5.44 27.27 -0.47
CA THR A 24 4.82 27.53 -1.77
C THR A 24 3.95 26.34 -2.18
N LYS A 25 2.64 26.57 -2.37
CA LYS A 25 1.72 25.52 -2.81
C LYS A 25 2.14 24.98 -4.18
N PRO A 26 2.14 23.64 -4.40
CA PRO A 26 2.55 23.06 -5.68
C PRO A 26 1.74 23.57 -6.88
N GLY A 27 0.43 23.79 -6.71
CA GLY A 27 -0.43 24.38 -7.74
C GLY A 27 -0.74 23.43 -8.92
N THR A 28 -1.27 23.99 -10.00
CA THR A 28 -1.72 23.24 -11.18
C THR A 28 -0.56 22.62 -11.96
N ALA A 29 -0.72 21.36 -12.35
CA ALA A 29 0.19 20.64 -13.22
C ALA A 29 0.09 21.12 -14.67
N ARG A 30 1.24 21.34 -15.29
CA ARG A 30 1.37 21.79 -16.67
C ARG A 30 2.28 20.83 -17.42
N SER A 31 2.07 20.75 -18.73
CA SER A 31 2.88 19.94 -19.63
C SER A 31 3.04 20.64 -20.97
N LYS A 32 4.19 20.44 -21.60
CA LYS A 32 4.46 20.96 -22.95
C LYS A 32 5.52 20.09 -23.62
N GLU A 33 5.36 19.88 -24.92
CA GLU A 33 6.48 19.55 -25.80
C GLU A 33 7.23 20.85 -26.11
N VAL A 34 8.37 21.03 -25.48
CA VAL A 34 9.15 22.28 -25.51
C VAL A 34 9.76 22.50 -26.89
N LYS A 35 10.18 21.41 -27.51
CA LYS A 35 10.61 21.26 -28.91
C LYS A 35 10.37 19.80 -29.30
N LYS A 36 10.49 19.47 -30.59
CA LYS A 36 10.35 18.09 -31.07
C LYS A 36 11.09 17.11 -30.16
N ASP A 37 10.36 16.10 -29.69
CA ASP A 37 10.90 15.00 -28.87
C ASP A 37 11.43 15.42 -27.48
N SER A 38 11.11 16.64 -27.00
CA SER A 38 11.50 17.14 -25.68
C SER A 38 10.28 17.60 -24.88
N PHE A 39 10.01 16.91 -23.78
CA PHE A 39 8.80 17.05 -23.00
C PHE A 39 9.11 17.62 -21.60
N SER A 40 8.22 18.46 -21.09
CA SER A 40 8.29 18.99 -19.72
C SER A 40 6.96 18.80 -19.00
N LEU A 41 7.05 18.40 -17.73
CA LEU A 41 5.96 18.37 -16.75
C LEU A 41 6.36 19.25 -15.58
N TRP A 42 5.56 20.24 -15.20
CA TRP A 42 5.93 21.15 -14.11
C TRP A 42 4.73 21.73 -13.37
N ASN A 43 5.00 22.20 -12.17
CA ASN A 43 4.11 23.06 -11.39
C ASN A 43 4.97 24.09 -10.62
N ASN A 44 4.47 24.73 -9.57
CA ASN A 44 5.21 25.80 -8.87
C ASN A 44 6.46 25.32 -8.14
N VAL A 45 6.53 24.04 -7.73
CA VAL A 45 7.60 23.54 -6.84
C VAL A 45 8.57 22.59 -7.51
N LEU A 46 8.18 21.97 -8.63
CA LEU A 46 9.03 21.02 -9.35
C LEU A 46 8.88 21.11 -10.86
N GLN A 47 9.85 20.56 -11.56
CA GLN A 47 9.82 20.32 -12.99
C GLN A 47 10.55 19.02 -13.33
N ALA A 48 9.96 18.20 -14.19
CA ALA A 48 10.58 17.03 -14.78
C ALA A 48 10.64 17.22 -16.30
N ASN A 49 11.78 16.93 -16.91
CA ASN A 49 11.97 16.99 -18.36
C ASN A 49 12.42 15.64 -18.88
N TYR A 50 12.01 15.30 -20.11
CA TYR A 50 12.33 14.05 -20.79
C TYR A 50 12.65 14.34 -22.25
N THR A 51 13.75 13.80 -22.76
CA THR A 51 14.20 14.00 -24.13
C THR A 51 14.36 12.66 -24.82
N LEU A 52 13.71 12.51 -25.98
CA LEU A 52 13.94 11.41 -26.89
C LEU A 52 14.99 11.81 -27.94
N LYS A 53 15.82 10.87 -28.34
CA LYS A 53 16.75 11.02 -29.47
C LYS A 53 16.74 9.74 -30.28
N ASN A 54 16.46 9.85 -31.58
CA ASN A 54 16.36 8.70 -32.50
C ASN A 54 15.41 7.61 -31.98
N GLY A 55 14.28 8.01 -31.38
CA GLY A 55 13.32 7.08 -30.79
C GLY A 55 13.70 6.49 -29.42
N HIS A 56 14.86 6.83 -28.85
CA HIS A 56 15.26 6.35 -27.53
C HIS A 56 15.04 7.40 -26.44
N LEU A 57 14.64 6.97 -25.24
CA LEU A 57 14.60 7.85 -24.07
C LEU A 57 16.02 8.12 -23.57
N GLN A 58 16.57 9.25 -23.99
CA GLN A 58 17.99 9.55 -23.92
C GLN A 58 18.36 10.36 -22.68
N GLU A 59 17.50 11.27 -22.23
CA GLU A 59 17.77 12.14 -21.09
C GLU A 59 16.50 12.36 -20.29
N ALA A 60 16.66 12.50 -18.97
CA ALA A 60 15.67 13.15 -18.13
C ALA A 60 16.32 14.07 -17.10
N SER A 61 15.54 14.98 -16.56
CA SER A 61 15.96 15.75 -15.39
C SER A 61 14.81 15.98 -14.44
N PHE A 62 15.15 16.14 -13.17
CA PHE A 62 14.23 16.50 -12.10
C PHE A 62 14.79 17.74 -11.38
N LEU A 63 14.01 18.81 -11.37
CA LEU A 63 14.37 20.11 -10.80
C LEU A 63 13.45 20.39 -9.61
N ASN A 64 14.06 20.65 -8.46
CA ASN A 64 13.39 21.33 -7.37
C ASN A 64 13.40 22.83 -7.64
N ARG A 65 12.23 23.38 -7.99
CA ARG A 65 12.09 24.80 -8.34
C ARG A 65 12.18 25.73 -7.13
N GLN A 66 12.13 25.18 -5.91
CA GLN A 66 12.26 25.95 -4.67
C GLN A 66 13.72 26.14 -4.26
N THR A 67 14.59 25.18 -4.55
CA THR A 67 16.02 25.20 -4.18
C THR A 67 16.96 25.32 -5.38
N ALA A 68 16.42 25.28 -6.60
CA ALA A 68 17.15 25.16 -7.87
C ALA A 68 18.05 23.92 -8.00
N LYS A 69 17.97 22.96 -7.06
CA LYS A 69 18.70 21.68 -7.14
C LYS A 69 18.15 20.85 -8.30
N GLN A 70 19.02 20.44 -9.22
CA GLN A 70 18.68 19.64 -10.39
C GLN A 70 19.41 18.29 -10.37
N TYR A 71 18.68 17.24 -10.71
CA TYR A 71 19.20 15.90 -10.98
C TYR A 71 19.06 15.65 -12.47
N ARG A 72 20.13 15.15 -13.10
CA ARG A 72 20.17 14.81 -14.52
C ARG A 72 20.49 13.35 -14.66
N PHE A 73 19.78 12.70 -15.56
CA PHE A 73 19.88 11.28 -15.84
C PHE A 73 20.05 11.15 -17.34
N ASP A 74 21.12 10.50 -17.76
CA ASP A 74 21.17 9.99 -19.12
C ASP A 74 20.40 8.66 -19.19
N GLY A 75 20.11 8.19 -20.40
CA GLY A 75 19.33 6.96 -20.59
C GLY A 75 19.98 5.70 -20.02
N ALA A 76 21.27 5.73 -19.65
CA ALA A 76 21.92 4.61 -18.97
C ALA A 76 21.50 4.49 -17.49
N TYR A 77 21.00 5.58 -16.89
CA TYR A 77 20.64 5.67 -15.47
C TYR A 77 19.15 5.92 -15.20
N LEU A 78 18.33 6.15 -16.23
CA LEU A 78 16.88 6.38 -16.04
C LEU A 78 16.17 5.20 -15.40
N PHE A 79 16.39 4.01 -15.96
CA PHE A 79 16.01 2.74 -15.38
C PHE A 79 16.94 1.66 -15.97
N ASN A 80 17.15 0.60 -15.20
CA ASN A 80 17.92 -0.55 -15.62
C ASN A 80 17.15 -1.83 -15.31
N LEU A 81 17.15 -2.78 -16.23
CA LEU A 81 16.52 -4.09 -16.06
C LEU A 81 17.61 -5.15 -16.10
N GLY A 82 17.89 -5.75 -14.94
CA GLY A 82 18.83 -6.85 -14.81
C GLY A 82 18.21 -8.13 -15.37
N LEU A 83 18.95 -8.79 -16.25
CA LEU A 83 18.53 -10.03 -16.90
C LEU A 83 18.95 -11.26 -16.09
N ARG A 84 18.20 -12.35 -16.20
CA ARG A 84 18.45 -13.61 -15.47
C ARG A 84 19.78 -14.28 -15.81
N GLU A 85 20.26 -14.14 -17.05
CA GLU A 85 21.52 -14.71 -17.56
C GLU A 85 22.70 -13.76 -17.43
N GLY A 86 22.51 -12.63 -16.73
CA GLY A 86 23.49 -11.56 -16.64
C GLY A 86 23.29 -10.50 -17.71
N GLY A 87 23.92 -9.35 -17.49
CA GLY A 87 23.70 -8.15 -18.30
C GLY A 87 22.53 -7.30 -17.82
N VAL A 88 22.43 -6.12 -18.43
CA VAL A 88 21.49 -5.06 -18.03
C VAL A 88 20.97 -4.34 -19.27
N LEU A 89 19.65 -4.25 -19.38
CA LEU A 89 19.01 -3.33 -20.34
C LEU A 89 18.87 -1.95 -19.69
N THR A 90 19.12 -0.90 -20.47
CA THR A 90 18.94 0.50 -20.03
C THR A 90 17.80 1.14 -20.83
N ALA A 91 17.40 2.37 -20.50
CA ALA A 91 16.41 3.08 -21.31
C ALA A 91 16.85 3.27 -22.78
N LYS A 92 18.17 3.31 -23.03
CA LYS A 92 18.74 3.37 -24.40
C LYS A 92 18.56 2.07 -25.19
N SER A 93 18.31 0.95 -24.50
CA SER A 93 18.10 -0.36 -25.13
C SER A 93 16.68 -0.52 -25.73
N PHE A 94 15.81 0.48 -25.61
CA PHE A 94 14.43 0.42 -26.08
C PHE A 94 14.17 1.50 -27.12
N LEU A 95 13.45 1.13 -28.19
CA LEU A 95 12.93 2.02 -29.20
C LEU A 95 11.49 2.40 -28.87
N LEU A 96 11.13 3.64 -29.19
CA LEU A 96 9.76 4.11 -29.10
C LEU A 96 8.89 3.37 -30.13
N GLU A 97 7.79 2.80 -29.66
CA GLU A 97 6.73 2.24 -30.48
C GLU A 97 5.57 3.25 -30.57
N GLY A 98 5.27 3.70 -31.79
CA GLY A 98 4.29 4.77 -32.02
C GLY A 98 4.81 6.16 -31.65
N SER A 99 3.92 7.06 -31.23
CA SER A 99 4.25 8.44 -30.89
C SER A 99 4.08 8.74 -29.39
N PRO A 100 4.87 9.67 -28.82
CA PRO A 100 4.69 10.09 -27.43
C PRO A 100 3.31 10.70 -27.21
N GLN A 101 2.69 10.41 -26.06
CA GLN A 101 1.35 10.91 -25.74
C GLN A 101 1.41 11.83 -24.53
N ILE A 102 1.04 13.11 -24.71
CA ILE A 102 0.76 14.03 -23.61
C ILE A 102 -0.75 14.02 -23.35
N LYS A 103 -1.15 13.62 -22.14
CA LYS A 103 -2.56 13.50 -21.74
C LYS A 103 -2.89 14.47 -20.63
N TYR A 104 -4.07 15.07 -20.74
CA TYR A 104 -4.77 15.62 -19.58
C TYR A 104 -5.41 14.49 -18.80
N LEU A 105 -5.27 14.51 -17.48
CA LEU A 105 -5.94 13.59 -16.58
C LEU A 105 -7.04 14.37 -15.87
N LYS A 106 -8.30 13.99 -16.08
CA LYS A 106 -9.42 14.50 -15.29
C LYS A 106 -9.41 13.81 -13.93
N GLY A 107 -9.57 14.58 -12.86
CA GLY A 107 -9.75 14.06 -11.52
C GLY A 107 -11.04 13.26 -11.41
N ASN A 108 -11.01 12.20 -10.62
CA ASN A 108 -12.18 11.40 -10.29
C ASN A 108 -12.63 11.72 -8.84
N PRO A 109 -13.70 12.50 -8.63
CA PRO A 109 -14.17 12.86 -7.28
C PRO A 109 -14.50 11.65 -6.40
N ALA A 110 -14.90 10.53 -7.00
CA ALA A 110 -15.23 9.29 -6.32
C ALA A 110 -14.01 8.40 -6.01
N ALA A 111 -12.80 8.76 -6.49
CA ALA A 111 -11.60 8.00 -6.19
C ALA A 111 -11.32 7.98 -4.68
N THR A 112 -10.85 6.87 -4.16
CA THR A 112 -10.47 6.80 -2.74
C THR A 112 -9.11 7.47 -2.51
N ARG A 113 -8.11 7.15 -3.35
CA ARG A 113 -6.79 7.78 -3.34
C ARG A 113 -6.90 9.27 -3.65
N ARG A 114 -6.32 10.12 -2.80
CA ARG A 114 -6.51 11.58 -2.91
C ARG A 114 -5.91 12.16 -4.18
N SER A 115 -4.75 11.69 -4.62
CA SER A 115 -4.12 12.16 -5.86
C SER A 115 -4.97 11.90 -7.12
N GLU A 116 -5.84 10.89 -7.10
CA GLU A 116 -6.70 10.55 -8.23
C GLU A 116 -7.93 11.45 -8.34
N LYS A 117 -8.28 12.15 -7.25
CA LYS A 117 -9.32 13.19 -7.26
C LYS A 117 -8.87 14.46 -7.97
N GLU A 118 -7.56 14.68 -8.05
CA GLU A 118 -6.95 15.84 -8.65
C GLU A 118 -6.81 15.65 -10.17
N ASN A 119 -6.95 16.75 -10.92
CA ASN A 119 -6.57 16.75 -12.33
C ASN A 119 -5.05 16.57 -12.46
N GLY A 120 -4.55 16.43 -13.69
CA GLY A 120 -3.12 16.37 -13.91
C GLY A 120 -2.70 16.29 -15.36
N ARG A 121 -1.40 16.08 -15.54
CA ARG A 121 -0.76 15.86 -16.84
C ARG A 121 0.06 14.59 -16.80
N GLN A 122 0.09 13.89 -17.93
CA GLN A 122 0.86 12.66 -18.09
C GLN A 122 1.58 12.68 -19.43
N LEU A 123 2.85 12.30 -19.42
CA LEU A 123 3.58 11.83 -20.59
C LEU A 123 3.54 10.31 -20.59
N ARG A 124 3.16 9.69 -21.71
CA ARG A 124 3.17 8.24 -21.89
C ARG A 124 3.98 7.86 -23.12
N LEU A 125 4.83 6.85 -22.96
CA LEU A 125 5.65 6.24 -24.00
C LEU A 125 5.40 4.73 -24.02
N ILE A 126 5.45 4.12 -25.20
CA ILE A 126 5.54 2.68 -25.35
C ILE A 126 6.94 2.39 -25.87
N LEU A 127 7.71 1.62 -25.10
CA LEU A 127 9.12 1.35 -25.37
C LEU A 127 9.26 -0.15 -25.64
N TYR A 128 9.91 -0.53 -26.72
CA TYR A 128 10.08 -1.92 -27.13
C TYR A 128 11.56 -2.27 -27.30
N ASN A 129 11.95 -3.43 -26.77
CA ASN A 129 13.24 -4.03 -27.02
C ASN A 129 13.04 -5.27 -27.90
N GLU A 130 13.60 -5.22 -29.11
CA GLU A 130 13.42 -6.25 -30.13
C GLU A 130 14.12 -7.56 -29.76
N GLN A 131 15.35 -7.48 -29.22
CA GLN A 131 16.16 -8.65 -28.88
C GLN A 131 15.51 -9.58 -27.85
N TYR A 132 14.81 -9.01 -26.87
CA TYR A 132 14.23 -9.75 -25.75
C TYR A 132 12.69 -9.75 -25.74
N HIS A 133 12.06 -9.16 -26.77
CA HIS A 133 10.59 -9.04 -26.89
C HIS A 133 9.92 -8.38 -25.68
N ILE A 134 10.63 -7.45 -25.02
CA ILE A 134 10.14 -6.74 -23.84
C ILE A 134 9.46 -5.45 -24.27
N GLN A 135 8.21 -5.25 -23.82
CA GLN A 135 7.48 -3.99 -24.01
C GLN A 135 7.24 -3.30 -22.65
N ILE A 136 7.63 -2.04 -22.55
CA ILE A 136 7.41 -1.18 -21.39
C ILE A 136 6.41 -0.10 -21.78
N GLN A 137 5.25 -0.11 -21.16
CA GLN A 137 4.38 1.07 -21.13
C GLN A 137 4.87 1.95 -19.97
N TRP A 138 5.61 3.00 -20.30
CA TRP A 138 6.15 3.94 -19.34
C TRP A 138 5.30 5.22 -19.32
N SER A 139 5.09 5.77 -18.13
CA SER A 139 4.49 7.10 -18.02
C SER A 139 5.08 7.92 -16.88
N ALA A 140 5.16 9.24 -17.08
CA ALA A 140 5.44 10.21 -16.04
C ALA A 140 4.19 11.05 -15.77
N THR A 141 3.72 11.08 -14.53
CA THR A 141 2.47 11.73 -14.13
C THR A 141 2.70 12.80 -13.07
N LEU A 142 2.20 14.01 -13.33
CA LEU A 142 2.13 15.10 -12.37
C LEU A 142 0.67 15.49 -12.16
N ARG A 143 0.16 15.29 -10.94
CA ARG A 143 -1.19 15.74 -10.55
C ARG A 143 -1.16 17.17 -10.00
N ASP A 144 -2.29 17.85 -10.10
CA ASP A 144 -2.48 19.14 -9.44
C ASP A 144 -2.22 19.01 -7.94
N SER A 145 -1.66 20.06 -7.36
CA SER A 145 -1.26 20.13 -5.95
C SER A 145 -0.20 19.10 -5.51
N SER A 146 0.37 18.29 -6.39
CA SER A 146 1.41 17.31 -6.00
C SER A 146 2.81 17.91 -5.92
N ASN A 147 3.56 17.54 -4.88
CA ASN A 147 4.98 17.86 -4.71
C ASN A 147 5.93 16.78 -5.27
N TYR A 148 5.45 15.96 -6.22
CA TYR A 148 6.18 14.84 -6.80
C TYR A 148 5.66 14.50 -8.20
N VAL A 149 6.50 13.81 -8.97
CA VAL A 149 6.14 13.12 -10.22
C VAL A 149 6.20 11.62 -9.98
N ILE A 150 5.21 10.88 -10.48
CA ILE A 150 5.21 9.41 -10.50
C ILE A 150 5.63 8.91 -11.88
N SER A 151 6.71 8.14 -11.95
CA SER A 151 7.04 7.31 -13.10
C SER A 151 6.47 5.91 -12.90
N GLN A 152 5.57 5.46 -13.76
CA GLN A 152 5.00 4.12 -13.73
C GLN A 152 5.55 3.27 -14.87
N PHE A 153 5.92 2.04 -14.55
CA PHE A 153 6.42 1.04 -15.48
C PHE A 153 5.42 -0.11 -15.51
N SER A 154 4.81 -0.37 -16.66
CA SER A 154 3.99 -1.55 -16.91
C SER A 154 4.68 -2.41 -17.97
N ILE A 155 5.32 -3.49 -17.51
CA ILE A 155 6.31 -4.24 -18.29
C ILE A 155 5.71 -5.58 -18.69
N LYS A 156 5.70 -5.86 -19.99
CA LYS A 156 5.41 -7.17 -20.57
C LYS A 156 6.75 -7.81 -20.96
N ASP A 157 7.02 -8.97 -20.38
CA ASP A 157 8.25 -9.73 -20.57
C ASP A 157 7.87 -11.22 -20.67
N PRO A 158 7.42 -11.66 -21.87
CA PRO A 158 6.77 -12.95 -22.08
C PRO A 158 7.73 -14.12 -21.81
N ASP A 159 8.97 -13.98 -22.26
CA ASP A 159 10.02 -15.02 -22.14
C ASP A 159 10.73 -15.01 -20.79
N ARG A 160 10.28 -14.12 -19.90
CA ARG A 160 10.73 -13.96 -18.53
C ARG A 160 12.24 -13.68 -18.38
N TRP A 161 12.76 -12.76 -19.18
CA TRP A 161 14.17 -12.37 -19.16
C TRP A 161 14.56 -11.54 -17.92
N ILE A 162 13.67 -10.66 -17.47
CA ILE A 162 13.93 -9.72 -16.38
C ILE A 162 13.89 -10.44 -15.04
N ASN A 163 14.94 -10.23 -14.24
CA ASN A 163 15.00 -10.68 -12.85
C ASN A 163 14.91 -9.52 -11.85
N THR A 164 15.56 -8.38 -12.13
CA THR A 164 15.67 -7.26 -11.19
C THR A 164 15.41 -5.93 -11.89
N LEU A 165 14.65 -5.04 -11.25
CA LEU A 165 14.41 -3.68 -11.71
C LEU A 165 15.25 -2.72 -10.86
N TYR A 166 16.08 -1.89 -11.48
CA TYR A 166 16.74 -0.74 -10.83
C TYR A 166 16.09 0.54 -11.35
N LEU A 167 15.18 1.09 -10.56
CA LEU A 167 14.25 2.12 -11.01
C LEU A 167 14.62 3.54 -10.52
N VAL A 168 15.59 3.62 -9.61
CA VAL A 168 16.23 4.85 -9.18
C VAL A 168 17.72 4.60 -9.23
N ASN A 169 18.46 5.38 -10.00
CA ASN A 169 19.91 5.26 -10.11
C ASN A 169 20.53 6.67 -10.02
N LEU A 170 21.11 6.99 -8.87
CA LEU A 170 21.66 8.30 -8.58
C LEU A 170 23.18 8.19 -8.37
N PRO A 171 24.00 9.07 -8.96
CA PRO A 171 25.39 9.20 -8.57
C PRO A 171 25.51 9.43 -7.07
N LYS A 172 26.37 8.67 -6.38
CA LYS A 172 26.58 8.87 -4.95
C LYS A 172 27.09 10.28 -4.68
N SER A 173 26.58 10.87 -3.62
CA SER A 173 27.09 12.10 -3.03
C SER A 173 26.90 12.05 -1.52
N ALA A 174 27.69 12.84 -0.78
CA ALA A 174 27.58 12.91 0.68
C ALA A 174 26.20 13.36 1.17
N ASP A 175 25.45 14.07 0.33
CA ASP A 175 24.11 14.57 0.66
C ASP A 175 23.01 13.49 0.50
N LEU A 176 23.26 12.38 -0.22
CA LEU A 176 22.28 11.31 -0.45
C LEU A 176 22.31 10.28 0.67
N VAL A 177 21.20 10.17 1.40
CA VAL A 177 21.08 9.35 2.60
C VAL A 177 19.94 8.33 2.47
N LYS A 178 20.21 7.08 2.85
CA LYS A 178 19.18 6.06 3.09
C LYS A 178 18.45 6.41 4.39
N THR A 179 17.13 6.57 4.32
CA THR A 179 16.34 6.90 5.51
C THR A 179 15.71 5.64 6.12
N GLY A 180 16.20 5.20 7.28
CA GLY A 180 15.65 4.05 8.01
C GLY A 180 16.37 2.72 7.77
N SER A 181 15.95 1.70 8.54
CA SER A 181 16.61 0.39 8.62
C SER A 181 15.90 -0.73 7.85
N VAL A 182 14.70 -0.48 7.34
CA VAL A 182 13.85 -1.48 6.67
C VAL A 182 13.83 -1.32 5.15
N ASP A 183 13.42 -2.38 4.45
CA ASP A 183 13.09 -2.35 3.03
C ASP A 183 11.93 -1.38 2.75
N GLY A 184 11.84 -0.90 1.53
CA GLY A 184 10.81 0.04 1.09
C GLY A 184 10.97 1.40 1.73
N THR A 185 12.20 1.89 1.85
CA THR A 185 12.53 3.21 2.36
C THR A 185 12.98 4.15 1.23
N PRO A 186 12.69 5.46 1.30
CA PRO A 186 13.16 6.40 0.30
C PRO A 186 14.64 6.77 0.51
N ILE A 187 15.29 7.17 -0.59
CA ILE A 187 16.54 7.92 -0.56
C ILE A 187 16.18 9.41 -0.44
N VAL A 188 16.95 10.15 0.36
CA VAL A 188 16.75 11.59 0.57
C VAL A 188 18.03 12.37 0.29
N ASP A 189 17.89 13.54 -0.31
CA ASP A 189 18.91 14.60 -0.38
C ASP A 189 18.26 15.92 0.04
N LYS A 190 18.44 16.27 1.32
CA LYS A 190 17.87 17.45 1.98
C LYS A 190 16.38 17.63 1.67
N GLU A 191 16.02 18.55 0.79
CA GLU A 191 14.66 18.84 0.39
C GLU A 191 14.07 17.89 -0.67
N ASN A 192 14.79 16.86 -1.10
CA ASN A 192 14.39 15.96 -2.19
C ASN A 192 14.28 14.51 -1.71
N PHE A 193 13.33 13.76 -2.25
CA PHE A 193 13.19 12.33 -1.98
C PHE A 193 12.97 11.53 -3.27
N PHE A 194 13.47 10.30 -3.27
CA PHE A 194 13.38 9.34 -4.35
C PHE A 194 12.94 7.99 -3.80
N ALA A 195 11.92 7.40 -4.39
CA ALA A 195 11.26 6.22 -3.84
C ALA A 195 10.78 5.27 -4.94
N VAL A 196 10.79 3.97 -4.66
CA VAL A 196 9.96 2.98 -5.36
C VAL A 196 8.78 2.67 -4.46
N GLU A 197 7.55 2.79 -4.96
CA GLU A 197 6.31 2.59 -4.21
C GLU A 197 6.01 1.10 -3.97
N ASN A 198 6.97 0.39 -3.37
CA ASN A 198 6.86 -1.02 -3.02
C ASN A 198 7.58 -1.27 -1.69
N PRO A 199 6.93 -1.90 -0.70
CA PRO A 199 7.55 -2.13 0.60
C PRO A 199 8.78 -3.04 0.54
N MET A 200 8.93 -3.87 -0.49
CA MET A 200 10.07 -4.78 -0.69
C MET A 200 11.23 -4.16 -1.50
N ALA A 201 11.13 -2.89 -1.90
CA ALA A 201 12.20 -2.23 -2.65
C ALA A 201 13.45 -2.05 -1.77
N LYS A 202 14.63 -2.37 -2.29
CA LYS A 202 15.89 -2.33 -1.54
C LYS A 202 16.78 -1.21 -2.04
N ILE A 203 17.41 -0.50 -1.10
CA ILE A 203 18.47 0.44 -1.42
C ILE A 203 19.78 -0.32 -1.54
N ASP A 204 20.42 -0.22 -2.70
CA ASP A 204 21.74 -0.74 -3.00
C ASP A 204 22.75 0.41 -3.05
N THR A 205 23.74 0.37 -2.16
CA THR A 205 24.82 1.35 -2.06
C THR A 205 26.14 0.78 -2.56
N THR A 206 26.16 -0.24 -3.40
CA THR A 206 27.40 -0.78 -3.99
C THR A 206 27.88 0.07 -5.18
N GLY A 207 29.20 0.17 -5.38
CA GLY A 207 29.78 0.93 -6.49
C GLY A 207 29.63 2.46 -6.36
N HIS A 208 29.55 3.16 -7.50
CA HIS A 208 29.50 4.63 -7.58
C HIS A 208 28.07 5.21 -7.59
N LEU A 209 27.05 4.35 -7.66
CA LEU A 209 25.64 4.73 -7.62
C LEU A 209 25.01 4.36 -6.28
N ILE A 210 24.01 5.14 -5.88
CA ILE A 210 22.99 4.69 -4.94
C ILE A 210 21.74 4.36 -5.73
N ARG A 211 21.24 3.13 -5.58
CA ARG A 211 20.17 2.58 -6.39
C ARG A 211 19.00 2.12 -5.52
N ILE A 212 17.78 2.21 -6.04
CA ILE A 212 16.63 1.49 -5.49
C ILE A 212 16.27 0.37 -6.46
N LYS A 213 16.39 -0.87 -5.99
CA LYS A 213 16.08 -2.07 -6.75
C LYS A 213 14.84 -2.80 -6.23
N LEU A 214 14.16 -3.51 -7.12
CA LEU A 214 13.03 -4.39 -6.81
C LEU A 214 13.21 -5.68 -7.61
N GLU A 215 13.16 -6.83 -6.95
CA GLU A 215 13.16 -8.12 -7.67
C GLU A 215 11.82 -8.29 -8.40
N ARG A 216 11.82 -8.90 -9.58
CA ARG A 216 10.59 -9.11 -10.37
C ARG A 216 9.52 -9.83 -9.58
N ALA A 217 9.91 -10.87 -8.82
CA ALA A 217 8.99 -11.64 -7.99
C ALA A 217 8.27 -10.78 -6.92
N ALA A 218 8.80 -9.60 -6.61
CA ALA A 218 8.21 -8.64 -5.68
C ALA A 218 7.34 -7.58 -6.37
N ALA A 219 7.33 -7.52 -7.72
CA ALA A 219 6.52 -6.59 -8.49
C ALA A 219 5.06 -7.08 -8.59
N LEU A 220 4.12 -6.14 -8.77
CA LEU A 220 2.70 -6.48 -8.85
C LEU A 220 2.35 -7.01 -10.23
N HIS A 221 1.93 -8.28 -10.31
CA HIS A 221 1.48 -8.90 -11.54
C HIS A 221 0.02 -8.56 -11.89
N GLN A 222 -0.24 -8.40 -13.18
CA GLN A 222 -1.54 -8.16 -13.79
C GLN A 222 -2.01 -9.38 -14.59
N LYS A 223 -3.30 -9.37 -14.98
CA LYS A 223 -3.94 -10.48 -15.70
C LYS A 223 -3.37 -10.73 -17.11
N ASP A 224 -2.72 -9.75 -17.72
CA ASP A 224 -2.13 -9.83 -19.07
C ASP A 224 -0.62 -10.14 -19.04
N ASP A 225 -0.16 -10.82 -17.99
CA ASP A 225 1.25 -11.16 -17.69
C ASP A 225 2.18 -9.96 -17.50
N ARG A 226 1.63 -8.74 -17.43
CA ARG A 226 2.42 -7.57 -17.08
C ARG A 226 2.75 -7.53 -15.61
N PHE A 227 3.87 -6.91 -15.26
CA PHE A 227 4.13 -6.48 -13.90
C PHE A 227 4.30 -4.96 -13.84
N ILE A 228 3.86 -4.38 -12.72
CA ILE A 228 3.86 -2.94 -12.49
C ILE A 228 4.80 -2.57 -11.35
N SER A 229 5.52 -1.47 -11.56
CA SER A 229 6.21 -0.73 -10.50
C SER A 229 6.04 0.78 -10.69
N SER A 230 6.04 1.52 -9.58
CA SER A 230 5.91 2.97 -9.58
C SER A 230 7.06 3.61 -8.79
N VAL A 231 7.54 4.74 -9.29
CA VAL A 231 8.68 5.50 -8.73
C VAL A 231 8.23 6.93 -8.47
N ALA A 232 8.51 7.44 -7.28
CA ALA A 232 8.18 8.81 -6.90
C ALA A 232 9.46 9.64 -6.74
N PHE A 233 9.57 10.72 -7.52
CA PHE A 233 10.58 11.77 -7.32
C PHE A 233 9.86 13.01 -6.81
N GLY A 234 10.23 13.50 -5.64
CA GLY A 234 9.52 14.59 -4.99
C GLY A 234 10.39 15.58 -4.26
N VAL A 235 9.77 16.72 -3.95
CA VAL A 235 10.39 17.87 -3.30
C VAL A 235 9.63 18.23 -2.03
N THR A 236 10.33 18.78 -1.06
CA THR A 236 9.80 19.20 0.23
C THR A 236 10.22 20.64 0.51
N PRO A 237 9.45 21.39 1.31
CA PRO A 237 9.88 22.70 1.73
C PRO A 237 11.16 22.62 2.58
N LYS A 238 11.98 23.68 2.54
CA LYS A 238 13.24 23.76 3.27
C LYS A 238 13.06 23.42 4.76
N GLY A 239 13.85 22.47 5.25
CA GLY A 239 13.77 22.01 6.66
C GLY A 239 12.46 21.30 7.04
N GLN A 240 11.61 20.93 6.09
CA GLN A 240 10.30 20.30 6.33
C GLN A 240 10.18 18.91 5.70
N LEU A 241 11.31 18.19 5.54
CA LEU A 241 11.36 16.86 4.91
C LEU A 241 10.24 15.93 5.39
N ARG A 242 10.08 15.76 6.70
CA ARG A 242 9.03 14.89 7.27
C ARG A 242 7.63 15.34 6.85
N ARG A 243 7.32 16.65 6.93
CA ARG A 243 5.99 17.17 6.55
C ARG A 243 5.75 17.09 5.04
N GLY A 244 6.76 17.39 4.23
CA GLY A 244 6.66 17.30 2.77
C GLY A 244 6.56 15.86 2.26
N PHE A 245 7.26 14.91 2.89
CA PHE A 245 7.11 13.49 2.57
C PHE A 245 5.75 12.94 3.04
N LEU A 246 5.29 13.33 4.23
CA LEU A 246 3.93 12.98 4.68
C LEU A 246 2.85 13.57 3.77
N TYR A 247 3.06 14.76 3.21
CA TYR A 247 2.15 15.34 2.23
C TYR A 247 2.04 14.42 1.00
N TYR A 248 3.17 14.00 0.43
CA TYR A 248 3.20 13.01 -0.64
C TYR A 248 2.48 11.70 -0.25
N LEU A 249 2.79 11.15 0.93
CA LEU A 249 2.23 9.89 1.37
C LEU A 249 0.70 9.96 1.56
N GLN A 250 0.16 11.06 2.08
CA GLN A 250 -1.29 11.27 2.19
C GLN A 250 -1.97 11.36 0.82
N GLN A 251 -1.28 11.86 -0.20
CA GLN A 251 -1.82 11.91 -1.55
C GLN A 251 -1.88 10.51 -2.19
N GLN A 252 -0.89 9.66 -1.91
CA GLN A 252 -0.73 8.32 -2.52
C GLN A 252 -1.31 7.16 -1.73
N ARG A 253 -1.64 7.38 -0.45
CA ARG A 253 -2.33 6.42 0.40
C ARG A 253 -3.54 5.82 -0.30
N ALA A 254 -3.76 4.51 -0.12
CA ALA A 254 -4.93 3.81 -0.64
C ALA A 254 -6.24 4.49 -0.23
N ARG A 255 -6.24 5.01 1.00
CA ARG A 255 -7.31 5.82 1.58
C ARG A 255 -6.73 6.97 2.43
N PRO A 256 -7.27 8.20 2.32
CA PRO A 256 -6.85 9.31 3.17
C PRO A 256 -6.85 8.92 4.63
N TYR A 257 -5.86 9.39 5.39
CA TYR A 257 -5.83 9.12 6.82
C TYR A 257 -7.07 9.70 7.51
N HIS A 258 -7.80 8.82 8.17
CA HIS A 258 -8.84 9.12 9.15
C HIS A 258 -8.93 7.89 10.08
N PRO A 259 -9.31 8.08 11.35
CA PRO A 259 -9.49 6.97 12.28
C PRO A 259 -10.59 6.01 11.81
N PHE A 260 -10.40 4.71 12.08
CA PHE A 260 -11.48 3.73 12.08
C PHE A 260 -11.67 3.29 13.53
N VAL A 261 -12.63 3.91 14.20
CA VAL A 261 -12.88 3.69 15.63
C VAL A 261 -13.60 2.37 15.77
N HIS A 262 -12.99 1.38 16.41
CA HIS A 262 -13.59 0.05 16.52
C HIS A 262 -13.36 -0.58 17.88
N TYR A 263 -14.28 -1.44 18.28
CA TYR A 263 -14.07 -2.41 19.34
C TYR A 263 -13.24 -3.57 18.79
N ASN A 264 -12.31 -4.12 19.58
CA ASN A 264 -11.58 -5.35 19.27
C ASN A 264 -11.78 -6.34 20.43
N SER A 265 -12.21 -7.57 20.13
CA SER A 265 -12.54 -8.57 21.15
C SER A 265 -11.36 -9.23 21.84
N TRP A 266 -10.13 -9.08 21.34
CA TRP A 266 -8.93 -9.80 21.78
C TRP A 266 -8.78 -9.78 23.31
N PHE A 267 -8.72 -8.60 23.91
CA PHE A 267 -8.53 -8.44 25.37
C PHE A 267 -9.84 -8.47 26.19
N ASP A 268 -10.98 -8.78 25.57
CA ASP A 268 -12.29 -8.86 26.25
C ASP A 268 -12.76 -10.32 26.31
N ILE A 269 -13.26 -10.84 25.18
CA ILE A 269 -13.94 -12.15 25.11
C ILE A 269 -13.24 -13.19 24.20
N SER A 270 -12.03 -12.89 23.72
CA SER A 270 -11.27 -13.73 22.76
C SER A 270 -9.92 -14.25 23.29
N TRP A 271 -9.36 -13.67 24.36
CA TRP A 271 -8.01 -14.00 24.84
C TRP A 271 -7.92 -15.45 25.37
N ASN A 272 -6.74 -16.06 25.28
CA ASN A 272 -6.41 -17.35 25.89
C ASN A 272 -7.30 -18.53 25.43
N GLY A 273 -7.57 -18.61 24.13
CA GLY A 273 -8.30 -19.73 23.53
C GLY A 273 -9.82 -19.70 23.74
N LEU A 274 -10.36 -18.61 24.31
CA LEU A 274 -11.79 -18.39 24.39
C LEU A 274 -12.42 -18.39 23.00
N ARG A 275 -13.63 -18.93 22.92
CA ARG A 275 -14.39 -19.04 21.67
C ARG A 275 -15.52 -18.03 21.71
N LEU A 276 -15.74 -17.35 20.60
CA LEU A 276 -16.78 -16.34 20.51
C LEU A 276 -18.14 -17.01 20.41
N HIS A 277 -19.04 -16.67 21.34
CA HIS A 277 -20.45 -17.02 21.30
C HIS A 277 -21.27 -15.83 20.80
N GLU A 278 -22.30 -16.10 19.99
CA GLU A 278 -23.15 -15.04 19.42
C GLU A 278 -23.78 -14.15 20.51
N SER A 279 -24.21 -14.72 21.64
CA SER A 279 -24.80 -13.97 22.76
C SER A 279 -23.84 -12.93 23.33
N ASP A 280 -22.58 -13.31 23.53
CA ASP A 280 -21.56 -12.43 24.11
C ASP A 280 -21.23 -11.32 23.12
N CYS A 281 -21.11 -11.66 21.83
CA CYS A 281 -20.91 -10.68 20.77
C CYS A 281 -22.06 -9.66 20.70
N LEU A 282 -23.33 -10.11 20.76
CA LEU A 282 -24.51 -9.23 20.76
C LEU A 282 -24.53 -8.31 21.99
N ASP A 283 -24.21 -8.85 23.17
CA ASP A 283 -24.13 -8.09 24.41
C ASP A 283 -23.04 -7.00 24.32
N ARG A 284 -21.84 -7.33 23.82
CA ARG A 284 -20.77 -6.35 23.60
C ARG A 284 -21.20 -5.27 22.59
N ILE A 285 -21.88 -5.64 21.50
CA ILE A 285 -22.41 -4.64 20.55
C ILE A 285 -23.35 -3.68 21.27
N GLN A 286 -24.34 -4.22 21.99
CA GLN A 286 -25.35 -3.42 22.69
C GLN A 286 -24.70 -2.51 23.74
N MET A 287 -23.87 -3.06 24.63
CA MET A 287 -23.22 -2.33 25.71
C MET A 287 -22.38 -1.17 25.19
N TRP A 288 -21.49 -1.43 24.22
CA TRP A 288 -20.59 -0.41 23.68
C TRP A 288 -21.34 0.64 22.86
N SER A 289 -22.35 0.24 22.09
CA SER A 289 -23.14 1.18 21.29
C SER A 289 -24.08 2.04 22.14
N ASP A 290 -24.74 1.49 23.15
CA ASP A 290 -25.56 2.28 24.07
C ASP A 290 -24.69 3.27 24.85
N SER A 291 -23.52 2.80 25.30
CA SER A 291 -22.59 3.62 26.09
C SER A 291 -21.90 4.71 25.28
N LEU A 292 -21.31 4.38 24.14
CA LEU A 292 -20.50 5.32 23.36
C LEU A 292 -21.36 6.04 22.33
N THR A 293 -22.09 5.31 21.49
CA THR A 293 -22.86 5.88 20.39
C THR A 293 -24.08 6.64 20.89
N LYS A 294 -25.00 6.00 21.62
CA LYS A 294 -26.25 6.64 22.06
C LYS A 294 -26.04 7.68 23.16
N LYS A 295 -25.39 7.29 24.26
CA LYS A 295 -25.27 8.16 25.44
C LYS A 295 -24.24 9.28 25.27
N ARG A 296 -23.18 9.06 24.48
CA ARG A 296 -22.03 9.99 24.39
C ARG A 296 -21.79 10.55 22.98
N GLY A 297 -22.56 10.14 21.97
CA GLY A 297 -22.40 10.60 20.59
C GLY A 297 -21.08 10.19 19.93
N VAL A 298 -20.35 9.22 20.50
CA VAL A 298 -19.10 8.71 19.95
C VAL A 298 -19.41 7.58 18.98
N ARG A 299 -19.19 7.81 17.69
CA ARG A 299 -19.42 6.82 16.65
C ARG A 299 -18.36 5.72 16.69
N LEU A 300 -18.80 4.47 16.77
CA LEU A 300 -18.01 3.30 16.41
C LEU A 300 -18.22 2.99 14.92
N ASP A 301 -17.13 2.82 14.18
CA ASP A 301 -17.13 2.42 12.76
C ASP A 301 -17.29 0.91 12.59
N GLY A 302 -16.87 0.11 13.58
CA GLY A 302 -17.10 -1.33 13.55
C GLY A 302 -16.74 -2.10 14.80
N TYR A 303 -17.07 -3.39 14.75
CA TYR A 303 -16.75 -4.39 15.77
C TYR A 303 -15.84 -5.45 15.16
N LEU A 304 -14.57 -5.43 15.55
CA LEU A 304 -13.55 -6.36 15.10
C LEU A 304 -13.52 -7.59 16.02
N TRP A 305 -14.02 -8.69 15.49
CA TRP A 305 -13.95 -9.99 16.14
C TRP A 305 -12.56 -10.58 15.91
N ASP A 306 -11.75 -10.59 16.97
CA ASP A 306 -10.41 -11.16 16.99
C ASP A 306 -10.46 -12.71 16.99
N ASP A 307 -9.37 -13.40 17.32
CA ASP A 307 -9.38 -14.87 17.35
C ASP A 307 -10.55 -15.47 18.17
N GLY A 308 -10.98 -16.68 17.81
CA GLY A 308 -12.05 -17.40 18.50
C GLY A 308 -13.39 -17.50 17.76
N TRP A 309 -13.60 -16.77 16.65
CA TRP A 309 -14.85 -16.86 15.86
C TRP A 309 -14.92 -18.09 14.95
N ASP A 310 -13.80 -18.66 14.52
CA ASP A 310 -13.74 -19.69 13.48
C ASP A 310 -13.56 -21.11 14.04
N ASN A 311 -13.94 -22.15 13.31
CA ASN A 311 -13.64 -23.53 13.61
C ASN A 311 -12.21 -23.89 13.15
N THR A 312 -11.28 -24.07 14.11
CA THR A 312 -9.87 -24.38 13.82
C THR A 312 -9.66 -25.73 13.14
N ASN A 313 -10.61 -26.66 13.24
CA ASN A 313 -10.56 -27.96 12.55
C ASN A 313 -11.06 -27.88 11.09
N SER A 314 -11.46 -26.68 10.66
CA SER A 314 -11.66 -26.32 9.26
C SER A 314 -10.53 -25.39 8.83
N LEU A 315 -10.76 -24.53 7.83
CA LEU A 315 -9.88 -23.39 7.57
C LEU A 315 -10.37 -22.17 8.34
N TRP A 316 -11.34 -21.45 7.76
CA TRP A 316 -11.89 -20.20 8.27
C TRP A 316 -13.43 -20.20 8.24
N ALA A 317 -14.06 -21.35 8.49
CA ALA A 317 -15.51 -21.42 8.69
C ALA A 317 -15.87 -20.99 10.12
N PHE A 318 -17.07 -20.47 10.34
CA PHE A 318 -17.52 -20.10 11.69
C PHE A 318 -17.53 -21.30 12.64
N ASN A 319 -17.29 -21.03 13.92
CA ASN A 319 -17.45 -22.01 14.99
C ASN A 319 -18.95 -22.33 15.22
N GLN A 320 -19.25 -23.39 15.97
CA GLN A 320 -20.64 -23.82 16.23
C GLN A 320 -21.48 -22.83 17.05
N TYR A 321 -20.85 -21.86 17.71
CA TYR A 321 -21.49 -20.84 18.54
C TYR A 321 -21.83 -19.56 17.77
N LEU A 322 -21.51 -19.52 16.46
CA LEU A 322 -21.87 -18.49 15.49
C LEU A 322 -22.56 -19.13 14.27
N PRO A 323 -23.73 -19.80 14.46
CA PRO A 323 -24.37 -20.59 13.41
C PRO A 323 -24.80 -19.77 12.19
N ASP A 324 -25.12 -18.49 12.37
CA ASP A 324 -25.53 -17.55 11.31
C ASP A 324 -24.39 -16.60 10.87
N GLY A 325 -23.15 -16.94 11.21
CA GLY A 325 -21.98 -16.10 10.97
C GLY A 325 -22.11 -14.75 11.66
N PHE A 326 -21.84 -13.65 10.94
CA PHE A 326 -21.99 -12.30 11.47
C PHE A 326 -23.34 -11.66 11.16
N SER A 327 -24.29 -12.39 10.56
CA SER A 327 -25.56 -11.81 10.08
C SER A 327 -26.36 -11.13 11.19
N ARG A 328 -26.55 -11.78 12.34
CA ARG A 328 -27.28 -11.22 13.49
C ARG A 328 -26.50 -10.08 14.16
N LEU A 329 -25.18 -10.23 14.26
CA LEU A 329 -24.29 -9.20 14.80
C LEU A 329 -24.34 -7.92 13.97
N TYR A 330 -24.31 -8.06 12.64
CA TYR A 330 -24.43 -6.95 11.70
C TYR A 330 -25.81 -6.30 11.75
N ALA A 331 -26.89 -7.09 11.85
CA ALA A 331 -28.25 -6.56 11.96
C ALA A 331 -28.41 -5.64 13.19
N LEU A 332 -27.75 -5.96 14.31
CA LEU A 332 -27.70 -5.09 15.48
C LEU A 332 -26.76 -3.89 15.28
N SER A 333 -25.52 -4.12 14.84
CA SER A 333 -24.51 -3.06 14.70
C SER A 333 -24.92 -1.98 13.70
N LYS A 334 -25.63 -2.36 12.63
CA LYS A 334 -26.09 -1.44 11.58
C LYS A 334 -27.05 -0.39 12.13
N GLN A 335 -27.83 -0.70 13.16
CA GLN A 335 -28.71 0.26 13.83
C GLN A 335 -27.93 1.42 14.47
N TYR A 336 -26.66 1.20 14.78
CA TYR A 336 -25.73 2.18 15.34
C TYR A 336 -24.76 2.75 14.30
N GLY A 337 -24.90 2.39 13.03
CA GLY A 337 -24.01 2.84 11.95
C GLY A 337 -22.62 2.20 11.93
N ALA A 338 -22.47 1.04 12.60
CA ALA A 338 -21.22 0.28 12.70
C ALA A 338 -21.22 -0.96 11.79
N SER A 339 -20.06 -1.32 11.24
CA SER A 339 -19.84 -2.50 10.38
C SER A 339 -19.18 -3.66 11.14
N MET A 340 -19.03 -4.82 10.49
CA MET A 340 -18.29 -5.94 11.05
C MET A 340 -16.79 -5.83 10.77
N GLY A 341 -16.02 -6.55 11.57
CA GLY A 341 -14.59 -6.72 11.43
C GLY A 341 -14.17 -8.15 11.75
N ALA A 342 -13.13 -8.63 11.07
CA ALA A 342 -12.60 -9.97 11.29
C ALA A 342 -11.08 -9.97 11.42
N TRP A 343 -10.57 -10.66 12.44
CA TRP A 343 -9.20 -11.14 12.45
C TRP A 343 -9.08 -12.41 11.63
N ILE A 344 -8.11 -12.45 10.72
CA ILE A 344 -7.81 -13.60 9.87
C ILE A 344 -6.31 -13.66 9.66
N SER A 345 -5.72 -14.85 9.73
CA SER A 345 -4.29 -15.02 9.55
C SER A 345 -3.93 -15.63 8.20
N PRO A 346 -3.23 -14.91 7.31
CA PRO A 346 -2.79 -15.46 6.02
C PRO A 346 -1.99 -16.75 6.11
N TRP A 347 -1.22 -16.99 7.18
CA TRP A 347 -0.44 -18.23 7.33
C TRP A 347 -1.15 -19.33 8.17
N GLY A 348 -2.40 -19.09 8.61
CA GLY A 348 -3.20 -20.06 9.35
C GLY A 348 -3.31 -19.86 10.88
N GLY A 349 -2.84 -18.74 11.42
CA GLY A 349 -2.94 -18.39 12.84
C GLY A 349 -1.72 -18.82 13.66
N TYR A 350 -1.94 -19.14 14.93
CA TYR A 350 -0.90 -19.44 15.89
C TYR A 350 -1.14 -20.78 16.59
N GLU A 351 -0.07 -21.34 17.17
CA GLU A 351 -0.12 -22.49 18.08
C GLU A 351 -0.96 -23.67 17.56
N GLN A 352 -1.77 -24.29 18.41
CA GLN A 352 -2.58 -25.47 18.08
C GLN A 352 -3.62 -25.17 16.99
N ALA A 353 -4.21 -23.98 17.00
CA ALA A 353 -5.18 -23.58 15.98
C ALA A 353 -4.56 -23.61 14.58
N LYS A 354 -3.31 -23.14 14.44
CA LYS A 354 -2.54 -23.25 13.19
C LYS A 354 -2.32 -24.70 12.78
N GLN A 355 -1.90 -25.56 13.71
CA GLN A 355 -1.65 -26.97 13.39
C GLN A 355 -2.92 -27.67 12.89
N ASN A 356 -4.07 -27.38 13.51
CA ASN A 356 -5.36 -27.93 13.10
C ASN A 356 -5.73 -27.47 11.68
N ARG A 357 -5.61 -26.17 11.38
CA ARG A 357 -5.91 -25.63 10.05
C ARG A 357 -4.96 -26.19 8.98
N LEU A 358 -3.66 -26.31 9.26
CA LEU A 358 -2.69 -26.90 8.34
C LEU A 358 -2.98 -28.39 8.10
N ALA A 359 -3.36 -29.15 9.13
CA ALA A 359 -3.76 -30.54 8.99
C ALA A 359 -5.01 -30.70 8.11
N PHE A 360 -5.98 -29.79 8.24
CA PHE A 360 -7.14 -29.74 7.35
C PHE A 360 -6.73 -29.37 5.92
N GLY A 361 -5.90 -28.34 5.75
CA GLY A 361 -5.46 -27.87 4.43
C GLY A 361 -4.65 -28.90 3.64
N ARG A 362 -3.88 -29.75 4.31
CA ARG A 362 -3.17 -30.90 3.69
C ARG A 362 -4.11 -31.95 3.10
N LYS A 363 -5.35 -32.06 3.61
CA LYS A 363 -6.36 -33.01 3.12
C LYS A 363 -7.15 -32.47 1.92
N HIS A 364 -7.02 -31.19 1.59
CA HIS A 364 -7.63 -30.63 0.38
C HIS A 364 -6.98 -31.24 -0.88
N ILE A 365 -7.71 -31.28 -2.00
CA ILE A 365 -7.21 -31.83 -3.27
C ILE A 365 -7.41 -30.76 -4.36
N PRO A 366 -6.34 -30.18 -4.92
CA PRO A 366 -4.94 -30.31 -4.49
C PRO A 366 -4.70 -29.75 -3.08
N ALA A 367 -3.67 -30.22 -2.37
CA ALA A 367 -3.35 -29.70 -1.04
C ALA A 367 -3.00 -28.20 -1.14
N TYR A 368 -3.40 -27.44 -0.12
CA TYR A 368 -3.03 -26.03 -0.04
C TYR A 368 -1.54 -25.87 0.23
N GLU A 369 -0.91 -24.97 -0.52
CA GLU A 369 0.53 -24.76 -0.47
C GLU A 369 0.94 -24.10 0.85
N THR A 370 2.11 -24.51 1.36
CA THR A 370 2.68 -24.04 2.62
C THR A 370 4.15 -23.66 2.46
N ASN A 371 4.65 -22.82 3.36
CA ASN A 371 6.06 -22.54 3.58
C ASN A 371 6.43 -22.85 5.05
N GLU A 372 7.65 -22.53 5.47
CA GLU A 372 8.12 -22.75 6.85
C GLU A 372 7.22 -22.09 7.92
N ASN A 373 6.55 -21.01 7.57
CA ASN A 373 5.67 -20.24 8.44
C ASN A 373 4.20 -20.64 8.38
N GLY A 374 3.78 -21.62 7.57
CA GLY A 374 2.39 -22.07 7.48
C GLY A 374 1.84 -21.98 6.06
N PHE A 375 0.59 -21.57 5.89
CA PHE A 375 0.04 -21.41 4.53
C PHE A 375 0.79 -20.33 3.75
N SER A 376 0.98 -20.58 2.45
CA SER A 376 1.65 -19.64 1.54
C SER A 376 0.64 -18.99 0.61
N LEU A 377 0.54 -17.65 0.66
CA LEU A 377 -0.22 -16.87 -0.32
C LEU A 377 0.42 -16.88 -1.70
N ALA A 378 1.71 -17.22 -1.81
CA ALA A 378 2.33 -17.45 -3.13
C ALA A 378 1.78 -18.69 -3.84
N GLY A 379 1.21 -19.63 -3.08
CA GLY A 379 0.54 -20.82 -3.60
C GLY A 379 -0.73 -20.51 -4.36
N LYS A 380 -0.87 -21.04 -5.58
CA LYS A 380 -2.01 -20.75 -6.45
C LYS A 380 -3.34 -21.19 -5.82
N ASN A 381 -3.39 -22.38 -5.22
CA ASN A 381 -4.63 -22.93 -4.69
C ASN A 381 -5.03 -22.24 -3.39
N TYR A 382 -4.07 -22.04 -2.48
CA TYR A 382 -4.34 -21.34 -1.23
C TYR A 382 -4.68 -19.87 -1.45
N PHE A 383 -3.99 -19.18 -2.37
CA PHE A 383 -4.32 -17.80 -2.73
C PHE A 383 -5.76 -17.66 -3.25
N ALA A 384 -6.18 -18.56 -4.14
CA ALA A 384 -7.54 -18.55 -4.68
C ALA A 384 -8.58 -18.76 -3.57
N TYR A 385 -8.33 -19.70 -2.64
CA TYR A 385 -9.18 -19.93 -1.48
C TYR A 385 -9.23 -18.69 -0.57
N PHE A 386 -8.08 -18.17 -0.14
CA PHE A 386 -8.00 -17.05 0.80
C PHE A 386 -8.60 -15.77 0.22
N LYS A 387 -8.37 -15.51 -1.08
CA LYS A 387 -9.02 -14.40 -1.79
C LYS A 387 -10.54 -14.55 -1.77
N SER A 388 -11.06 -15.72 -2.12
CA SER A 388 -12.51 -15.99 -2.11
C SER A 388 -13.10 -15.80 -0.72
N LEU A 389 -12.41 -16.27 0.33
CA LEU A 389 -12.82 -16.07 1.72
C LEU A 389 -12.94 -14.57 2.06
N VAL A 390 -11.90 -13.78 1.77
CA VAL A 390 -11.90 -12.34 2.07
C VAL A 390 -13.01 -11.61 1.29
N GLU A 391 -13.21 -11.93 0.01
CA GLU A 391 -14.30 -11.36 -0.80
C GLU A 391 -15.69 -11.74 -0.27
N GLN A 392 -15.86 -12.96 0.25
CA GLN A 392 -17.10 -13.39 0.90
C GLN A 392 -17.32 -12.68 2.22
N PHE A 393 -16.29 -12.46 3.03
CA PHE A 393 -16.41 -11.69 4.27
C PHE A 393 -16.83 -10.24 4.02
N ILE A 394 -16.35 -9.64 2.93
CA ILE A 394 -16.78 -8.29 2.52
C ILE A 394 -18.26 -8.29 2.10
N THR A 395 -18.67 -9.26 1.30
CA THR A 395 -19.99 -9.25 0.64
C THR A 395 -21.13 -9.84 1.46
N LYS A 396 -20.86 -10.91 2.21
CA LYS A 396 -21.85 -11.67 2.98
C LYS A 396 -21.82 -11.30 4.45
N GLU A 397 -20.62 -11.18 5.04
CA GLU A 397 -20.45 -10.91 6.47
C GLU A 397 -20.33 -9.40 6.78
N HIS A 398 -20.48 -8.54 5.77
CA HIS A 398 -20.44 -7.08 5.89
C HIS A 398 -19.17 -6.54 6.59
N VAL A 399 -18.03 -7.19 6.35
CA VAL A 399 -16.75 -6.77 6.91
C VAL A 399 -16.24 -5.49 6.26
N ALA A 400 -15.98 -4.48 7.09
CA ALA A 400 -15.36 -3.22 6.71
C ALA A 400 -13.93 -3.07 7.25
N ILE A 401 -13.49 -3.94 8.16
CA ILE A 401 -12.13 -4.00 8.69
C ILE A 401 -11.60 -5.43 8.79
N PHE A 402 -10.44 -5.69 8.18
CA PHE A 402 -9.67 -6.89 8.43
C PHE A 402 -8.46 -6.57 9.33
N LYS A 403 -8.23 -7.41 10.34
CA LYS A 403 -6.92 -7.51 11.00
C LYS A 403 -6.23 -8.75 10.43
N PHE A 404 -5.30 -8.53 9.50
CA PHE A 404 -4.45 -9.59 8.99
C PHE A 404 -3.23 -9.74 9.89
N ASP A 405 -3.03 -10.96 10.35
CA ASP A 405 -2.04 -11.28 11.37
C ASP A 405 -1.26 -12.53 10.98
N GLY A 406 0.07 -12.45 11.02
CA GLY A 406 0.89 -13.57 10.62
C GLY A 406 0.95 -13.74 9.12
N ILE A 407 1.99 -13.15 8.53
CA ILE A 407 2.35 -13.30 7.13
C ILE A 407 3.88 -13.22 6.98
N GLY A 408 4.42 -13.52 5.81
CA GLY A 408 5.78 -13.16 5.47
C GLY A 408 6.82 -13.77 6.42
N ALA A 409 7.86 -13.00 6.74
CA ALA A 409 8.95 -13.40 7.62
C ALA A 409 8.61 -13.39 9.12
N GLY A 410 7.38 -13.02 9.51
CA GLY A 410 6.96 -12.95 10.91
C GLY A 410 7.34 -11.66 11.65
N ALA A 411 7.42 -11.72 12.97
CA ALA A 411 7.66 -10.57 13.83
C ALA A 411 9.05 -9.95 13.60
N PHE A 412 9.17 -8.63 13.82
CA PHE A 412 10.43 -7.87 13.68
C PHE A 412 11.09 -7.92 12.30
N ALA A 413 10.37 -8.37 11.27
CA ALA A 413 10.85 -8.34 9.90
C ALA A 413 11.32 -6.92 9.54
N THR A 414 12.45 -6.82 8.83
CA THR A 414 12.93 -5.57 8.21
C THR A 414 12.70 -5.56 6.70
N GLY A 415 12.07 -6.60 6.17
CA GLY A 415 11.85 -6.88 4.76
C GLY A 415 11.27 -8.28 4.58
N ALA A 416 10.87 -8.65 3.37
CA ALA A 416 10.28 -9.97 3.13
C ALA A 416 11.31 -11.10 3.23
N GLY A 417 12.57 -10.86 2.83
CA GLY A 417 13.52 -11.94 2.57
C GLY A 417 13.13 -12.78 1.34
N ALA A 418 14.07 -13.53 0.76
CA ALA A 418 13.83 -14.25 -0.48
C ALA A 418 12.72 -15.31 -0.36
N ALA A 419 12.66 -16.00 0.79
CA ALA A 419 11.68 -17.06 1.03
C ALA A 419 10.22 -16.58 1.05
N TYR A 420 9.98 -15.32 1.43
CA TYR A 420 8.62 -14.80 1.65
C TYR A 420 8.22 -13.66 0.71
N GLN A 421 9.06 -13.32 -0.27
CA GLN A 421 8.76 -12.30 -1.28
C GLN A 421 7.46 -12.60 -2.05
N GLY A 422 7.26 -13.87 -2.42
CA GLY A 422 6.04 -14.31 -3.10
C GLY A 422 4.78 -14.09 -2.25
N ASP A 423 4.85 -14.40 -0.95
CA ASP A 423 3.69 -14.22 -0.05
C ASP A 423 3.34 -12.75 0.15
N ILE A 424 4.34 -11.88 0.30
CA ILE A 424 4.10 -10.44 0.40
C ILE A 424 3.59 -9.88 -0.94
N GLN A 425 4.14 -10.30 -2.08
CA GLN A 425 3.62 -9.89 -3.39
C GLN A 425 2.15 -10.29 -3.56
N ALA A 426 1.81 -11.53 -3.21
CA ALA A 426 0.46 -12.04 -3.26
C ALA A 426 -0.47 -11.27 -2.29
N LEU A 427 -0.01 -10.91 -1.09
CA LEU A 427 -0.76 -10.02 -0.21
C LEU A 427 -1.04 -8.66 -0.87
N LEU A 428 -0.03 -8.02 -1.47
CA LEU A 428 -0.22 -6.73 -2.15
C LEU A 428 -1.22 -6.86 -3.32
N GLN A 429 -1.21 -7.98 -4.03
CA GLN A 429 -2.18 -8.30 -5.07
C GLN A 429 -3.59 -8.47 -4.47
N LEU A 430 -3.76 -9.27 -3.42
CA LEU A 430 -5.03 -9.45 -2.71
C LEU A 430 -5.61 -8.09 -2.29
N LEU A 431 -4.80 -7.24 -1.64
CA LEU A 431 -5.21 -5.91 -1.20
C LEU A 431 -5.65 -5.01 -2.35
N THR A 432 -4.96 -5.10 -3.49
CA THR A 432 -5.33 -4.37 -4.71
C THR A 432 -6.68 -4.86 -5.26
N GLU A 433 -6.92 -6.17 -5.29
CA GLU A 433 -8.16 -6.75 -5.80
C GLU A 433 -9.36 -6.45 -4.90
N ILE A 434 -9.26 -6.64 -3.58
CA ILE A 434 -10.39 -6.41 -2.66
C ILE A 434 -10.80 -4.94 -2.61
N ARG A 435 -9.87 -4.01 -2.90
CA ARG A 435 -10.18 -2.58 -3.01
C ARG A 435 -10.97 -2.23 -4.27
N LYS A 436 -10.91 -3.04 -5.33
CA LYS A 436 -11.81 -2.86 -6.48
C LYS A 436 -13.27 -3.12 -6.08
N GLN A 437 -13.49 -4.02 -5.13
CA GLN A 437 -14.80 -4.38 -4.61
C GLN A 437 -15.28 -3.43 -3.50
N LYS A 438 -14.40 -3.14 -2.53
CA LYS A 438 -14.67 -2.20 -1.42
C LYS A 438 -13.52 -1.19 -1.31
N PRO A 439 -13.57 -0.07 -2.03
CA PRO A 439 -12.45 0.89 -2.11
C PRO A 439 -11.98 1.43 -0.75
N ASP A 440 -12.92 1.58 0.19
CA ASP A 440 -12.68 2.13 1.53
C ASP A 440 -12.34 1.08 2.60
N ILE A 441 -12.21 -0.21 2.24
CA ILE A 441 -11.93 -1.31 3.18
C ILE A 441 -10.74 -0.98 4.07
N TYR A 442 -10.92 -1.21 5.37
CA TYR A 442 -9.86 -1.05 6.35
C TYR A 442 -9.06 -2.34 6.49
N VAL A 443 -7.73 -2.22 6.43
CA VAL A 443 -6.84 -3.37 6.67
C VAL A 443 -5.75 -2.94 7.63
N SER A 444 -5.66 -3.67 8.73
CA SER A 444 -4.60 -3.60 9.73
C SER A 444 -3.66 -4.79 9.52
N LEU A 445 -2.38 -4.53 9.22
CA LEU A 445 -1.35 -5.57 9.15
C LEU A 445 -0.59 -5.59 10.48
N THR A 446 -0.37 -6.77 11.05
CA THR A 446 0.24 -6.92 12.38
C THR A 446 1.55 -7.70 12.31
N ALA A 447 1.59 -9.01 12.61
CA ALA A 447 2.82 -9.79 12.48
C ALA A 447 3.15 -10.09 11.00
N GLY A 448 4.44 -10.05 10.64
CA GLY A 448 4.87 -10.39 9.28
C GLY A 448 5.20 -9.24 8.34
N THR A 449 5.03 -8.01 8.82
CA THR A 449 5.26 -6.80 8.03
C THR A 449 6.20 -5.85 8.76
N TRP A 450 6.70 -4.84 8.05
CA TRP A 450 7.67 -3.88 8.55
C TRP A 450 7.21 -2.45 8.27
N ALA A 451 7.80 -1.49 8.98
CA ALA A 451 7.40 -0.07 8.94
C ALA A 451 7.84 0.66 7.65
N SER A 452 7.68 0.04 6.48
CA SER A 452 7.82 0.74 5.19
C SER A 452 6.65 1.71 4.99
N PRO A 453 6.88 2.98 4.60
CA PRO A 453 5.80 3.89 4.24
C PRO A 453 4.94 3.35 3.09
N PHE A 454 5.46 2.49 2.20
CA PHE A 454 4.75 2.10 0.97
C PHE A 454 3.68 1.03 1.15
N PHE A 455 3.65 0.35 2.29
CA PHE A 455 2.44 -0.37 2.67
C PHE A 455 1.24 0.58 2.79
N CYS A 456 1.41 1.85 3.17
CA CYS A 456 0.28 2.80 3.22
C CYS A 456 -0.38 3.05 1.86
N CYS A 457 0.31 2.76 0.75
CA CYS A 457 -0.27 2.82 -0.59
C CYS A 457 -1.27 1.67 -0.85
N MET A 458 -1.32 0.67 0.04
CA MET A 458 -2.16 -0.54 -0.07
C MET A 458 -3.02 -0.82 1.19
N VAL A 459 -2.49 -0.55 2.40
CA VAL A 459 -3.12 -0.74 3.72
C VAL A 459 -3.20 0.55 4.53
N ILE A 460 -3.92 0.54 5.65
CA ILE A 460 -4.26 1.77 6.39
C ILE A 460 -3.51 1.90 7.73
N ILE A 461 -3.34 0.81 8.48
CA ILE A 461 -2.58 0.80 9.75
C ILE A 461 -1.65 -0.41 9.85
N PHE A 462 -0.52 -0.16 10.50
CA PHE A 462 0.37 -1.19 11.03
C PHE A 462 0.14 -1.35 12.51
N GLY A 463 -0.10 -2.58 12.96
CA GLY A 463 0.05 -2.93 14.35
C GLY A 463 1.52 -2.97 14.73
N MET A 464 2.13 -1.81 15.00
CA MET A 464 3.34 -1.77 15.84
C MET A 464 3.01 -2.06 17.33
N ALA A 465 1.72 -2.27 17.63
CA ALA A 465 1.16 -2.34 18.97
C ALA A 465 1.64 -3.53 19.81
N VAL A 466 2.09 -4.64 19.22
CA VAL A 466 2.60 -5.75 20.04
C VAL A 466 3.96 -5.40 20.65
N ALA A 467 4.75 -4.51 20.03
CA ALA A 467 5.98 -3.99 20.64
C ALA A 467 5.71 -2.86 21.65
N THR A 468 4.65 -2.06 21.46
CA THR A 468 4.34 -0.91 22.32
C THR A 468 3.50 -1.27 23.54
N MET A 469 2.65 -2.30 23.47
CA MET A 469 1.86 -2.75 24.63
C MET A 469 2.67 -3.64 25.59
N THR A 470 3.71 -4.34 25.11
CA THR A 470 4.63 -5.07 25.99
C THR A 470 5.41 -4.11 26.91
N LEU A 471 5.74 -2.89 26.44
CA LEU A 471 6.36 -1.85 27.27
C LEU A 471 5.41 -1.26 28.32
N TRP A 472 4.10 -1.23 28.08
CA TRP A 472 3.12 -0.81 29.09
C TRP A 472 2.78 -1.93 30.08
N GLY A 473 2.80 -3.19 29.65
CA GLY A 473 2.62 -4.35 30.54
C GLY A 473 3.78 -4.57 31.52
N GLN A 474 5.01 -4.20 31.15
CA GLN A 474 6.17 -4.20 32.06
C GLN A 474 6.19 -2.99 33.00
N ALA A 475 5.78 -1.81 32.55
CA ALA A 475 5.73 -0.61 33.39
C ALA A 475 4.68 -0.65 34.53
N ILE A 476 3.73 -1.60 34.48
CA ILE A 476 2.72 -1.81 35.53
C ILE A 476 3.15 -2.89 36.54
N LYS A 477 4.17 -3.72 36.23
CA LYS A 477 4.72 -4.69 37.19
C LYS A 477 5.83 -4.13 38.08
N ASP A 478 6.48 -3.04 37.68
CA ASP A 478 7.60 -2.45 38.43
C ASP A 478 7.18 -1.30 39.38
N LYS A 479 5.91 -1.27 39.81
CA LYS A 479 5.41 -0.28 40.80
C LYS A 479 4.66 -0.83 42.01
N ASP A 480 4.59 -2.15 42.15
CA ASP A 480 4.17 -2.78 43.42
C ASP A 480 5.27 -3.77 43.84
N GLY A 481 6.17 -3.29 44.69
CA GLY A 481 7.32 -3.98 45.24
C GLY A 481 8.19 -3.02 46.03
#